data_AF-A0A4S2FC69-F1
#
_entry.id   AF-A0A4S2FC69-F1
#
_cell.length_a   1.000
_cell.length_b   1.000
_cell.length_c   1.000
_cell.angle_alpha   90.00
_cell.angle_beta   90.00
_cell.angle_gamma   90.00
#
_symmetry.space_group_name_H-M   'P 1'
#
loop_
_entity.id
_entity.type
_entity.pdbx_description
1 polymer ?
#
loop_
_entity_poly.entity_id
_entity_poly.type
_entity_poly.pdbx_seq_one_letter_code
_entity_poly.pdbx_strand_id
1 'polypeptide(L)'
;MATSIDGAMLRDIIMDHYQYPRNKHPLVEDPQYKSKHMASDSCIDDITVQAKFKDGTIEDVAFDGVACAISTSATDIMSDLVKDKTIEEAQKIIDNYMAMVDEKEYDEDLLDEAVAFQNVGRQANRIKCATIGWNALQALIDEEKKEENNG
;
A
#
# COMPACT_ATOMS: atom_id res chain seq x y z
N MET A 1 7.42 18.08 21.92
CA MET A 1 7.24 19.09 20.86
C MET A 1 6.73 18.32 19.67
N ALA A 2 5.46 18.50 19.29
CA ALA A 2 4.90 17.86 18.10
C ALA A 2 5.70 18.37 16.91
N THR A 3 6.48 17.50 16.28
CA THR A 3 7.19 17.79 15.04
C THR A 3 6.11 17.98 14.00
N SER A 4 5.72 19.22 13.75
CA SER A 4 4.85 19.58 12.65
C SER A 4 5.56 19.15 11.38
N ILE A 5 5.19 17.97 10.86
CA ILE A 5 5.71 17.50 9.59
C ILE A 5 5.27 18.55 8.56
N ASP A 6 6.26 19.22 7.96
CA ASP A 6 6.00 20.30 7.02
C ASP A 6 5.19 19.73 5.85
N GLY A 7 4.11 20.41 5.44
CA GLY A 7 3.31 20.00 4.29
C GLY A 7 4.13 19.92 3.00
N ALA A 8 5.26 20.65 2.92
CA ALA A 8 6.24 20.50 1.86
C ALA A 8 6.93 19.13 1.92
N MET A 9 7.34 18.68 3.10
CA MET A 9 8.01 17.39 3.30
C MET A 9 7.10 16.21 2.95
N LEU A 10 5.81 16.25 3.33
CA LEU A 10 4.85 15.20 2.96
C LEU A 10 4.66 15.10 1.45
N ARG A 11 4.63 16.25 0.77
CA ARG A 11 4.53 16.29 -0.69
C ARG A 11 5.79 15.76 -1.35
N ASP A 12 6.96 16.07 -0.80
CA ASP A 12 8.23 15.60 -1.34
C ASP A 12 8.34 14.07 -1.24
N ILE A 13 7.90 13.47 -0.13
CA ILE A 13 7.79 12.01 0.02
C ILE A 13 6.92 11.42 -1.11
N ILE A 14 5.70 11.94 -1.31
CA ILE A 14 4.81 11.45 -2.37
C ILE A 14 5.49 11.61 -3.75
N MET A 15 6.16 12.73 -4.00
CA MET A 15 6.79 12.96 -5.30
C MET A 15 8.02 12.08 -5.53
N ASP A 16 8.79 11.77 -4.49
CA ASP A 16 9.93 10.85 -4.56
C ASP A 16 9.48 9.46 -4.99
N HIS A 17 8.51 8.89 -4.27
CA HIS A 17 7.94 7.58 -4.60
C HIS A 17 7.20 7.53 -5.93
N TYR A 18 6.68 8.66 -6.42
CA TYR A 18 6.13 8.74 -7.76
C TYR A 18 7.21 8.74 -8.86
N GLN A 19 8.30 9.49 -8.67
CA GLN A 19 9.36 9.64 -9.66
C GLN A 19 10.32 8.46 -9.67
N TYR A 20 10.59 7.89 -8.49
CA TYR A 20 11.53 6.81 -8.26
C TYR A 20 10.87 5.68 -7.44
N PRO A 21 9.78 5.07 -7.95
CA PRO A 21 9.13 3.98 -7.25
C PRO A 21 10.10 2.81 -7.09
N ARG A 22 10.23 2.32 -5.86
CA ARG A 22 11.21 1.29 -5.48
C ARG A 22 10.73 -0.10 -5.87
N ASN A 23 9.42 -0.36 -5.82
CA ASN A 23 8.82 -1.67 -6.09
C ASN A 23 7.89 -1.68 -7.30
N LYS A 24 7.97 -0.64 -8.15
CA LYS A 24 7.30 -0.63 -9.45
C LYS A 24 8.18 -1.26 -10.52
N HIS A 25 7.92 -2.51 -10.85
CA HIS A 25 8.64 -3.24 -11.89
C HIS A 25 7.74 -4.26 -12.57
N PRO A 26 8.13 -4.80 -13.74
CA PRO A 26 7.35 -5.83 -14.41
C PRO A 26 7.01 -6.99 -13.47
N LEU A 27 5.80 -7.51 -13.61
CA LEU A 27 5.30 -8.62 -12.81
C LEU A 27 6.23 -9.84 -12.95
N VAL A 28 6.48 -10.51 -11.83
CA VAL A 28 7.36 -11.68 -11.77
C VAL A 28 6.60 -12.91 -12.26
N GLU A 29 7.17 -13.64 -13.20
CA GLU A 29 6.68 -14.94 -13.66
C GLU A 29 7.14 -16.07 -12.72
N ASP A 30 6.69 -16.03 -11.47
CA ASP A 30 6.97 -17.05 -10.46
C ASP A 30 5.64 -17.49 -9.82
N PRO A 31 5.30 -18.80 -9.82
CA PRO A 31 4.06 -19.31 -9.22
C PRO A 31 3.94 -19.07 -7.71
N GLN A 32 5.02 -18.69 -7.03
CA GLN A 32 4.99 -18.29 -5.62
C GLN A 32 4.43 -16.87 -5.42
N TYR A 33 4.38 -16.05 -6.47
CA TYR A 33 3.77 -14.73 -6.40
C TYR A 33 2.27 -14.83 -6.66
N LYS A 34 1.49 -14.27 -5.74
CA LYS A 34 0.05 -14.05 -5.92
C LYS A 34 -0.17 -12.65 -6.44
N SER A 35 -1.06 -12.49 -7.41
CA SER A 35 -1.33 -11.21 -8.07
C SER A 35 -2.79 -10.79 -7.95
N LYS A 36 -3.03 -9.51 -7.65
CA LYS A 36 -4.36 -8.90 -7.65
C LYS A 36 -4.39 -7.69 -8.57
N HIS A 37 -5.25 -7.74 -9.57
CA HIS A 37 -5.57 -6.61 -10.43
C HIS A 37 -6.64 -5.72 -9.78
N MET A 38 -6.40 -4.42 -9.80
CA MET A 38 -7.31 -3.41 -9.27
C MET A 38 -7.37 -2.23 -10.23
N ALA A 39 -8.59 -1.79 -10.57
CA ALA A 39 -8.83 -0.61 -11.38
C ALA A 39 -9.88 0.30 -10.74
N SER A 40 -9.80 1.60 -11.00
CA SER A 40 -10.72 2.61 -10.48
C SER A 40 -11.31 3.44 -11.62
N ASP A 41 -12.64 3.41 -11.79
CA ASP A 41 -13.32 4.24 -12.79
C ASP A 41 -13.27 5.75 -12.47
N SER A 42 -12.86 6.11 -11.25
CA SER A 42 -12.78 7.50 -10.79
C SER A 42 -11.42 8.15 -11.06
N CYS A 43 -10.43 7.39 -11.53
CA CYS A 43 -9.11 7.89 -11.88
C CYS A 43 -8.53 7.07 -13.06
N ILE A 44 -7.31 7.36 -13.48
CA ILE A 44 -6.59 6.54 -14.48
C ILE A 44 -5.90 5.33 -13.82
N ASP A 45 -6.34 4.93 -12.63
CA ASP A 45 -5.68 3.89 -11.86
C ASP A 45 -6.09 2.51 -12.38
N ASP A 46 -5.11 1.79 -12.90
CA ASP A 46 -5.14 0.41 -13.39
C ASP A 46 -3.80 -0.24 -13.01
N ILE A 47 -3.79 -0.95 -11.88
CA ILE A 47 -2.59 -1.53 -11.29
C ILE A 47 -2.78 -3.01 -10.99
N THR A 48 -1.70 -3.76 -11.09
CA THR A 48 -1.60 -5.13 -10.59
C THR A 48 -0.57 -5.15 -9.47
N VAL A 49 -1.00 -5.54 -8.27
CA VAL A 49 -0.12 -5.76 -7.13
C VAL A 49 0.18 -7.25 -7.04
N GLN A 50 1.45 -7.58 -6.82
CA GLN A 50 1.96 -8.92 -6.62
C GLN A 50 2.62 -9.01 -5.25
N ALA A 51 2.39 -10.09 -4.54
CA ALA A 51 3.05 -10.38 -3.27
C ALA A 51 3.50 -11.83 -3.22
N LYS A 52 4.67 -12.06 -2.62
CA LYS A 52 5.22 -13.39 -2.33
C LYS A 52 5.08 -13.68 -0.84
N PHE A 53 4.35 -14.74 -0.52
CA PHE A 53 4.18 -15.21 0.85
C PHE A 53 5.01 -16.45 1.08
N LYS A 54 5.63 -16.53 2.26
CA LYS A 54 6.37 -17.71 2.70
C LYS A 54 6.40 -17.76 4.22
N ASP A 55 6.04 -18.91 4.77
CA ASP A 55 6.08 -19.16 6.21
C ASP A 55 5.38 -18.05 7.03
N GLY A 56 4.22 -17.56 6.56
CA GLY A 56 3.45 -16.49 7.20
C GLY A 56 4.06 -15.09 7.10
N THR A 57 5.07 -14.90 6.25
CA THR A 57 5.80 -13.63 6.02
C THR A 57 5.65 -13.17 4.58
N ILE A 58 5.61 -11.85 4.39
CA ILE A 58 5.63 -11.21 3.07
C ILE A 58 7.09 -11.02 2.66
N GLU A 59 7.63 -11.93 1.84
CA GLU A 59 9.03 -11.85 1.39
C GLU A 59 9.23 -10.71 0.38
N ASP A 60 8.23 -10.44 -0.44
CA ASP A 60 8.35 -9.43 -1.49
C ASP A 60 6.99 -8.90 -1.92
N VAL A 61 6.95 -7.63 -2.30
CA VAL A 61 5.78 -6.97 -2.87
C VAL A 61 6.23 -6.14 -4.06
N ALA A 62 5.54 -6.32 -5.17
CA ALA A 62 5.79 -5.62 -6.42
C ALA A 62 4.48 -5.11 -6.99
N PHE A 63 4.54 -4.09 -7.84
CA PHE A 63 3.37 -3.69 -8.60
C PHE A 63 3.75 -3.17 -9.99
N ASP A 64 2.81 -3.31 -10.92
CA ASP A 64 2.93 -2.74 -12.27
C ASP A 64 1.60 -2.11 -12.70
N GLY A 65 1.66 -1.26 -13.72
CA GLY A 65 0.48 -0.65 -14.33
C GLY A 65 0.52 0.87 -14.40
N VAL A 66 -0.61 1.44 -14.82
CA VAL A 66 -0.80 2.87 -15.02
C VAL A 66 -1.61 3.41 -13.84
N ALA A 67 -1.06 4.38 -13.11
CA ALA A 67 -1.72 4.97 -11.97
C ALA A 67 -1.37 6.46 -11.86
N CYS A 68 -2.25 7.22 -11.20
CA CYS A 68 -1.94 8.59 -10.83
C CYS A 68 -0.80 8.64 -9.81
N ALA A 69 -0.25 9.83 -9.56
CA ALA A 69 0.84 10.02 -8.62
C ALA A 69 0.51 9.51 -7.21
N ILE A 70 -0.71 9.77 -6.72
CA ILE A 70 -1.13 9.33 -5.38
C ILE A 70 -1.20 7.80 -5.30
N SER A 71 -1.81 7.15 -6.28
CA SER A 71 -1.94 5.69 -6.30
C SER A 71 -0.59 5.00 -6.44
N THR A 72 0.28 5.50 -7.33
CA THR A 72 1.64 4.97 -7.49
C THR A 72 2.43 5.10 -6.19
N SER A 73 2.43 6.28 -5.58
CA SER A 73 3.22 6.54 -4.36
C SER A 73 2.68 5.79 -3.15
N ALA A 74 1.36 5.73 -2.99
CA ALA A 74 0.73 5.00 -1.90
C ALA A 74 1.00 3.50 -1.99
N THR A 75 1.00 2.95 -3.21
CA THR A 75 1.31 1.54 -3.46
C THR A 75 2.79 1.26 -3.22
N ASP A 76 3.68 2.16 -3.64
CA ASP A 76 5.12 2.02 -3.42
C ASP A 76 5.51 2.07 -1.94
N ILE A 77 5.03 3.08 -1.22
CA ILE A 77 5.23 3.19 0.23
C ILE A 77 4.65 1.97 0.96
N MET A 78 3.46 1.51 0.57
CA MET A 78 2.85 0.30 1.12
C MET A 78 3.75 -0.91 0.91
N SER A 79 4.27 -1.11 -0.30
CA SER A 79 5.12 -2.27 -0.61
C SER A 79 6.41 -2.29 0.21
N ASP A 80 7.06 -1.13 0.40
CA ASP A 80 8.22 -1.01 1.29
C ASP A 80 7.86 -1.30 2.75
N LEU A 81 6.74 -0.76 3.22
CA LEU A 81 6.31 -0.89 4.61
C LEU A 81 6.00 -2.33 5.00
N VAL A 82 5.43 -3.13 4.10
CA VAL A 82 4.98 -4.50 4.43
C VAL A 82 6.00 -5.58 4.08
N LYS A 83 7.05 -5.23 3.35
CA LYS A 83 8.13 -6.17 2.99
C LYS A 83 8.85 -6.68 4.24
N ASP A 84 9.20 -7.96 4.23
CA ASP A 84 9.85 -8.69 5.32
C ASP A 84 9.06 -8.71 6.64
N LYS A 85 7.77 -8.34 6.62
CA LYS A 85 6.88 -8.39 7.78
C LYS A 85 6.01 -9.62 7.77
N THR A 86 5.63 -10.05 8.96
CA THR A 86 4.60 -11.10 9.10
C THR A 86 3.26 -10.60 8.58
N ILE A 87 2.41 -11.52 8.14
CA ILE A 87 1.04 -11.20 7.71
C ILE A 87 0.26 -10.45 8.81
N GLU A 88 0.49 -10.78 10.09
CA GLU A 88 -0.13 -10.09 11.21
C GLU A 88 0.34 -8.65 11.38
N GLU A 89 1.63 -8.38 11.19
CA GLU A 89 2.19 -7.03 11.23
C GLU A 89 1.72 -6.20 10.04
N ALA A 90 1.74 -6.77 8.84
CA ALA A 90 1.22 -6.12 7.64
C ALA A 90 -0.27 -5.77 7.81
N GLN A 91 -1.08 -6.66 8.39
CA GLN A 91 -2.48 -6.38 8.72
C GLN A 91 -2.62 -5.16 9.64
N LYS A 92 -1.81 -5.08 10.71
CA LYS A 92 -1.84 -3.93 11.63
C LYS A 92 -1.49 -2.62 10.93
N ILE A 93 -0.54 -2.63 10.00
CA ILE A 93 -0.16 -1.45 9.21
C ILE A 93 -1.31 -1.05 8.28
N ILE A 94 -1.90 -2.00 7.56
CA ILE A 94 -3.07 -1.76 6.69
C ILE A 94 -4.22 -1.16 7.52
N ASP A 95 -4.54 -1.75 8.67
CA ASP A 95 -5.61 -1.28 9.54
C ASP A 95 -5.36 0.15 10.05
N ASN A 96 -4.13 0.47 10.44
CA ASN A 96 -3.75 1.83 10.85
C ASN A 96 -3.82 2.82 9.69
N TYR A 97 -3.40 2.42 8.49
CA TYR A 97 -3.47 3.29 7.31
C TYR A 97 -4.92 3.58 6.94
N MET A 98 -5.79 2.57 6.97
CA MET A 98 -7.22 2.75 6.73
C MET A 98 -7.87 3.60 7.81
N ALA A 99 -7.49 3.43 9.08
CA ALA A 99 -7.96 4.29 10.18
C ALA A 99 -7.55 5.76 9.97
N MET A 100 -6.31 6.01 9.54
CA MET A 100 -5.84 7.35 9.19
C MET A 100 -6.66 7.97 8.04
N VAL A 101 -6.91 7.21 6.96
CA VAL A 101 -7.71 7.67 5.83
C VAL A 101 -9.17 7.94 6.22
N ASP A 102 -9.72 7.17 7.17
CA ASP A 102 -11.06 7.33 7.72
C ASP A 102 -11.17 8.47 8.77
N GLU A 103 -10.10 9.23 9.02
CA GLU A 103 -10.01 10.25 10.08
C GLU A 103 -10.31 9.70 11.50
N LYS A 104 -9.90 8.45 11.77
CA LYS A 104 -9.96 7.78 13.09
C LYS A 104 -8.62 7.85 13.82
N GLU A 105 -8.58 7.34 15.04
CA GLU A 105 -7.33 7.20 15.81
C GLU A 105 -6.43 6.13 15.15
N TYR A 106 -5.15 6.46 14.97
CA TYR A 106 -4.13 5.61 14.36
C TYR A 106 -2.76 5.86 15.01
N ASP A 107 -1.85 4.91 14.84
CA ASP A 107 -0.47 5.00 15.30
C ASP A 107 0.45 5.45 14.17
N GLU A 108 0.95 6.68 14.26
CA GLU A 108 1.88 7.28 13.28
C GLU A 108 3.20 6.49 13.19
N ASP A 109 3.66 5.89 14.30
CA ASP A 109 4.93 5.16 14.34
C ASP A 109 4.88 3.87 13.50
N LEU A 110 3.68 3.33 13.24
CA LEU A 110 3.48 2.17 12.37
C LEU A 110 3.42 2.51 10.89
N LEU A 111 3.19 3.79 10.55
CA LEU A 111 2.93 4.21 9.18
C LEU A 111 4.16 4.82 8.49
N ASP A 112 5.18 5.28 9.23
CA ASP A 112 6.41 5.87 8.69
C ASP A 112 6.11 6.85 7.52
N GLU A 113 6.63 6.63 6.31
CA GLU A 113 6.39 7.48 5.13
C GLU A 113 4.90 7.54 4.70
N ALA A 114 4.06 6.56 5.08
CA ALA A 114 2.64 6.54 4.73
C ALA A 114 1.84 7.65 5.43
N VAL A 115 2.36 8.26 6.51
CA VAL A 115 1.73 9.45 7.13
C VAL A 115 1.64 10.64 6.17
N ALA A 116 2.34 10.60 5.02
CA ALA A 116 2.18 11.56 3.94
C ALA A 116 0.76 11.63 3.38
N PHE A 117 -0.03 10.56 3.53
CA PHE A 117 -1.43 10.52 3.08
C PHE A 117 -2.44 10.94 4.16
N GLN A 118 -2.01 11.40 5.34
CA GLN A 118 -2.92 11.78 6.45
C GLN A 118 -4.02 12.79 6.05
N ASN A 119 -3.74 13.64 5.07
CA ASN A 119 -4.68 14.65 4.58
C ASN A 119 -5.60 14.15 3.45
N VAL A 120 -5.42 12.91 2.96
CA VAL A 120 -6.24 12.35 1.88
C VAL A 120 -7.66 12.02 2.34
N GLY A 121 -7.89 11.70 3.62
CA GLY A 121 -9.24 11.44 4.16
C GLY A 121 -10.23 12.57 3.89
N ARG A 122 -9.74 13.82 3.85
CA ARG A 122 -10.54 15.02 3.55
C ARG A 122 -10.79 15.26 2.06
N GLN A 123 -10.23 14.42 1.20
CA GLN A 123 -10.29 14.55 -0.26
C GLN A 123 -10.97 13.32 -0.87
N ALA A 124 -12.31 13.33 -0.90
CA ALA A 124 -13.11 12.20 -1.39
C ALA A 124 -12.67 11.64 -2.76
N ASN A 125 -12.24 12.52 -3.67
CA ASN A 125 -11.76 12.14 -5.01
C ASN A 125 -10.36 11.48 -5.03
N ARG A 126 -9.67 11.43 -3.88
CA ARG A 126 -8.31 10.90 -3.71
C ARG A 126 -8.24 9.70 -2.77
N ILE A 127 -9.27 9.47 -1.95
CA ILE A 127 -9.37 8.30 -1.07
C ILE A 127 -9.19 7.00 -1.87
N LYS A 128 -9.91 6.86 -2.99
CA LYS A 128 -9.80 5.65 -3.84
C LYS A 128 -8.39 5.47 -4.39
N CYS A 129 -7.75 6.55 -4.86
CA CYS A 129 -6.38 6.51 -5.35
C CYS A 129 -5.39 6.09 -4.25
N ALA A 130 -5.57 6.59 -3.02
CA ALA A 130 -4.66 6.28 -1.93
C ALA A 130 -4.91 4.91 -1.27
N THR A 131 -6.03 4.25 -1.56
CA THR A 131 -6.41 2.97 -0.92
C THR A 131 -6.37 1.78 -1.88
N ILE A 132 -6.29 2.00 -3.20
CA ILE A 132 -6.36 0.92 -4.20
C ILE A 132 -5.26 -0.14 -4.04
N GLY A 133 -4.00 0.27 -3.84
CA GLY A 133 -2.88 -0.65 -3.61
C GLY A 133 -3.02 -1.41 -2.29
N TRP A 134 -3.42 -0.71 -1.23
CA TRP A 134 -3.68 -1.30 0.09
C TRP A 134 -4.80 -2.35 0.05
N ASN A 135 -5.89 -2.06 -0.66
CA ASN A 135 -6.98 -3.00 -0.87
C ASN A 135 -6.56 -4.23 -1.69
N ALA A 136 -5.65 -4.03 -2.66
CA ALA A 136 -5.08 -5.14 -3.44
C ALA A 136 -4.29 -6.09 -2.52
N LEU A 137 -3.40 -5.54 -1.67
CA LEU A 137 -2.63 -6.34 -0.73
C LEU A 137 -3.53 -7.03 0.30
N GLN A 138 -4.54 -6.33 0.84
CA GLN A 138 -5.50 -6.95 1.76
C GLN A 138 -6.17 -8.18 1.15
N ALA A 139 -6.60 -8.07 -0.11
CA ALA A 139 -7.22 -9.20 -0.81
C ALA A 139 -6.24 -10.38 -0.97
N LEU A 140 -4.96 -10.11 -1.25
CA LEU A 140 -3.92 -11.14 -1.32
C LEU A 140 -3.69 -11.82 0.03
N ILE A 141 -3.63 -11.05 1.12
CA ILE A 141 -3.50 -11.57 2.49
C ILE A 141 -4.71 -12.45 2.86
N ASP A 142 -5.92 -12.02 2.51
CA ASP A 142 -7.15 -12.77 2.81
C ASP A 142 -7.22 -14.08 2.01
N GLU A 143 -6.69 -14.10 0.79
CA GLU A 143 -6.57 -15.30 -0.03
C GLU A 143 -5.52 -16.27 0.56
N GLU A 144 -4.36 -15.76 1.00
CA GLU A 144 -3.32 -16.54 1.68
C GLU A 144 -3.84 -17.21 2.95
N LYS A 145 -4.49 -16.45 3.83
CA LYS A 145 -5.06 -16.97 5.08
C LYS A 145 -6.11 -18.06 4.84
N LYS A 146 -6.89 -17.97 3.76
CA LYS A 146 -7.91 -18.99 3.42
C LYS A 146 -7.28 -20.29 2.94
N GLU A 147 -6.16 -20.21 2.23
CA GLU A 147 -5.43 -21.41 1.78
C GLU A 147 -4.77 -22.11 2.96
N GLU A 148 -4.16 -21.39 3.90
CA GLU A 148 -3.58 -21.97 5.12
C GLU A 148 -4.63 -22.64 6.02
N ASN A 149 -5.83 -22.06 6.14
CA ASN A 149 -6.90 -22.63 6.98
C ASN A 149 -7.64 -23.82 6.35
N ASN A 150 -7.46 -24.05 5.05
CA ASN A 150 -8.09 -25.15 4.32
C ASN A 150 -7.12 -26.34 4.08
N GLY A 151 -5.88 -26.24 4.55
CA GLY A 151 -4.80 -27.23 4.40
C GLY A 151 -4.66 -28.22 5.56
#